data_AF-F0Q9W4-F1
#
_entry.id   AF-F0Q9W4-F1
#
_cell.length_a   1.000
_cell.length_b   1.000
_cell.length_c   1.000
_cell.angle_alpha   90.00
_cell.angle_beta   90.00
_cell.angle_gamma   90.00
#
_symmetry.space_group_name_H-M   'P 1'
#
loop_
_entity.id
_entity.type
_entity.pdbx_description
1 polymer ?
#
loop_
_entity_poly.entity_id
_entity_poly.type
_entity_poly.pdbx_seq_one_letter_code
_entity_poly.pdbx_strand_id
1 'polypeptide(L)'
;MVSRLTSASALPSPRARSAPAASPSHLPGGSSTVVAGAGGELRPRGVPPGLPAPRRGVAGDALLRPYVMARAIDGRHVEGPDLARLRQAHGTVEATRSLLSIGRGNVAQDIERTGGESLRGMIAAKAVAEHLVGAGWPQVAASAAGAIAARAGNCDEHAALAALLHVPRLRTQEALCQVISHEIPHVWTEVRGDGGPEDDLVMDAWLEGPAVFAPDGQWSDTPATKEEYFVQGGPEKACLDGLLAHSGAALHAWVEYERSQVPEGSLPPPGYVYPAMPAVSRAFERRIQRKLSGAGEAERAASAGVPREALEALPAMQDARRALRYGVLAVGVARQMTAGLGVRQAVAEVPALLYGAACRLRQRTS
;
A
#
# COMPACT_ATOMS: atom_id res chain seq x y z
N MET A 1 54.63 28.56 -51.15
CA MET A 1 54.91 27.13 -50.92
C MET A 1 53.70 26.53 -50.22
N VAL A 2 53.00 25.66 -50.96
CA VAL A 2 51.80 24.91 -50.56
C VAL A 2 52.24 23.52 -50.08
N SER A 3 51.42 22.92 -49.20
CA SER A 3 51.30 21.48 -48.81
C SER A 3 51.50 21.33 -47.30
N ARG A 4 50.65 20.64 -46.53
CA ARG A 4 49.91 19.36 -46.74
C ARG A 4 48.59 19.39 -45.93
N LEU A 5 47.43 19.09 -46.53
CA LEU A 5 46.76 17.76 -46.68
C LEU A 5 46.31 17.18 -45.32
N THR A 6 45.00 17.24 -44.97
CA THR A 6 43.90 16.29 -45.33
C THR A 6 44.08 14.89 -44.71
N SER A 7 43.08 14.10 -44.33
CA SER A 7 41.63 14.13 -44.54
C SER A 7 40.94 13.21 -43.54
N ALA A 8 39.65 13.47 -43.33
CA ALA A 8 38.69 12.58 -42.72
C ALA A 8 38.38 11.35 -43.60
N SER A 9 37.94 10.27 -42.96
CA SER A 9 37.09 9.24 -43.57
C SER A 9 36.17 8.63 -42.51
N ALA A 10 34.95 8.38 -42.93
CA ALA A 10 33.80 8.10 -42.09
C ALA A 10 33.37 6.62 -42.15
N LEU A 11 32.61 6.25 -41.10
CA LEU A 11 31.62 5.15 -40.96
C LEU A 11 32.16 3.73 -40.72
N PRO A 12 31.41 2.79 -40.07
CA PRO A 12 29.94 2.80 -39.82
C PRO A 12 29.46 2.39 -38.40
N SER A 13 28.16 2.57 -38.16
CA SER A 13 27.37 2.04 -37.03
C SER A 13 27.44 0.51 -36.88
N PRO A 14 27.27 -0.03 -35.66
CA PRO A 14 26.73 -1.36 -35.48
C PRO A 14 25.31 -1.33 -34.90
N ARG A 15 24.51 -2.22 -35.47
CA ARG A 15 23.11 -2.52 -35.22
C ARG A 15 22.82 -2.97 -33.79
N ALA A 16 21.57 -2.69 -33.41
CA ALA A 16 20.82 -3.31 -32.34
C ALA A 16 20.98 -4.84 -32.27
N ARG A 17 21.15 -5.34 -31.05
CA ARG A 17 20.73 -6.68 -30.65
C ARG A 17 19.77 -6.54 -29.49
N SER A 18 18.49 -6.75 -29.80
CA SER A 18 17.40 -6.93 -28.88
C SER A 18 17.63 -8.19 -28.04
N ALA A 19 17.51 -8.08 -26.71
CA ALA A 19 17.29 -9.22 -25.82
C ALA A 19 15.83 -9.16 -25.32
N PRO A 20 15.15 -10.29 -25.20
CA PRO A 20 13.68 -10.34 -25.19
C PRO A 20 13.11 -9.94 -23.83
N ALA A 21 12.04 -9.14 -23.89
CA ALA A 21 11.09 -9.00 -22.79
C ALA A 21 10.34 -10.32 -22.64
N ALA A 22 10.55 -11.01 -21.52
CA ALA A 22 9.74 -12.15 -21.14
C ALA A 22 8.35 -11.63 -20.74
N SER A 23 7.39 -11.75 -21.67
CA SER A 23 5.98 -11.64 -21.37
C SER A 23 5.50 -13.00 -20.86
N PRO A 24 4.86 -13.12 -19.69
CA PRO A 24 4.17 -14.34 -19.33
C PRO A 24 2.94 -14.48 -20.25
N SER A 25 2.90 -15.60 -20.95
CA SER A 25 1.80 -15.96 -21.85
C SER A 25 0.66 -16.56 -21.03
N HIS A 26 -0.50 -15.90 -21.01
CA HIS A 26 -1.75 -16.49 -20.53
C HIS A 26 -2.37 -17.35 -21.64
N LEU A 27 -2.84 -18.55 -21.28
CA LEU A 27 -3.88 -19.27 -22.01
C LEU A 27 -5.06 -19.57 -21.06
N PRO A 28 -6.31 -19.56 -21.57
CA PRO A 28 -7.51 -19.52 -20.73
C PRO A 28 -8.10 -20.90 -20.43
N GLY A 29 -8.75 -21.00 -19.27
CA GLY A 29 -9.99 -21.75 -19.04
C GLY A 29 -9.98 -23.29 -19.16
N GLY A 30 -10.02 -23.97 -18.01
CA GLY A 30 -10.39 -25.38 -17.92
C GLY A 30 -11.14 -25.66 -16.62
N SER A 31 -12.43 -25.98 -16.72
CA SER A 31 -13.33 -26.31 -15.62
C SER A 31 -12.91 -27.55 -14.83
N SER A 32 -13.29 -27.52 -13.54
CA SER A 32 -13.25 -28.56 -12.51
C SER A 32 -13.37 -30.03 -12.95
N THR A 33 -12.57 -30.88 -12.30
CA THR A 33 -13.04 -32.12 -11.64
C THR A 33 -12.09 -32.47 -10.48
N VAL A 34 -12.58 -32.38 -9.25
CA VAL A 34 -11.88 -32.84 -8.04
C VAL A 34 -12.11 -34.35 -7.91
N VAL A 35 -11.03 -35.13 -7.98
CA VAL A 35 -11.04 -36.55 -7.63
C VAL A 35 -10.60 -36.68 -6.18
N ALA A 36 -11.48 -37.22 -5.34
CA ALA A 36 -11.19 -37.61 -3.98
C ALA A 36 -10.29 -38.87 -3.95
N GLY A 37 -9.25 -38.86 -3.12
CA GLY A 37 -8.41 -40.04 -2.89
C GLY A 37 -7.56 -39.95 -1.63
N ALA A 38 -7.93 -40.77 -0.63
CA ALA A 38 -7.15 -41.35 0.47
C ALA A 38 -6.20 -40.43 1.27
N GLY A 39 -6.38 -40.17 2.57
CA GLY A 39 -6.77 -41.12 3.61
C GLY A 39 -5.52 -41.58 4.39
N GLY A 40 -4.94 -40.69 5.19
CA GLY A 40 -3.88 -40.99 6.15
C GLY A 40 -4.12 -40.19 7.43
N GLU A 41 -4.83 -40.80 8.38
CA GLU A 41 -5.15 -40.23 9.69
C GLU A 41 -3.89 -40.03 10.54
N LEU A 42 -3.56 -38.79 10.87
CA LEU A 42 -2.76 -38.45 12.04
C LEU A 42 -3.60 -37.55 12.95
N ARG A 43 -4.00 -38.10 14.10
CA ARG A 43 -4.83 -37.43 15.10
C ARG A 43 -4.16 -36.15 15.63
N PRO A 44 -4.89 -35.02 15.78
CA PRO A 44 -4.34 -33.78 16.31
C PRO A 44 -4.25 -33.82 17.85
N ARG A 45 -3.06 -33.50 18.37
CA ARG A 45 -2.86 -33.14 19.79
C ARG A 45 -2.88 -31.62 19.92
N GLY A 46 -3.85 -31.12 20.71
CA GLY A 46 -3.79 -29.87 21.48
C GLY A 46 -3.38 -28.58 20.75
N VAL A 47 -4.36 -27.88 20.19
CA VAL A 47 -4.23 -26.51 19.66
C VAL A 47 -4.08 -25.51 20.83
N PRO A 48 -3.04 -24.64 20.86
CA PRO A 48 -3.09 -23.39 21.62
C PRO A 48 -3.91 -22.34 20.85
N PRO A 49 -4.66 -21.46 21.54
CA PRO A 49 -5.60 -20.53 20.92
C PRO A 49 -4.90 -19.47 20.07
N GLY A 50 -5.66 -19.00 19.06
CA GLY A 50 -5.22 -18.16 17.96
C GLY A 50 -4.49 -16.86 18.33
N LEU A 51 -3.75 -16.39 17.33
CA LEU A 51 -2.94 -15.18 17.37
C LEU A 51 -3.73 -14.00 17.96
N PRO A 52 -3.15 -13.25 18.91
CA PRO A 52 -3.84 -12.15 19.56
C PRO A 52 -4.12 -11.04 18.55
N ALA A 53 -5.39 -10.60 18.51
CA ALA A 53 -5.77 -9.39 17.78
C ALA A 53 -4.99 -8.18 18.33
N PRO A 54 -4.37 -7.35 17.47
CA PRO A 54 -3.63 -6.19 17.93
C PRO A 54 -4.57 -5.21 18.65
N ARG A 55 -4.12 -4.76 19.83
CA ARG A 55 -4.85 -3.83 20.70
C ARG A 55 -5.11 -2.51 19.97
N ARG A 56 -6.38 -2.10 19.90
CA ARG A 56 -6.82 -0.79 19.40
C ARG A 56 -6.40 0.31 20.38
N GLY A 57 -5.49 1.20 19.96
CA GLY A 57 -5.17 2.42 20.70
C GLY A 57 -3.95 3.17 20.18
N VAL A 58 -4.20 4.37 19.61
CA VAL A 58 -3.31 5.53 19.39
C VAL A 58 -2.02 5.34 18.57
N ALA A 59 -1.21 4.30 18.80
CA ALA A 59 0.03 4.08 18.04
C ALA A 59 -0.25 3.69 16.58
N GLY A 60 -1.30 2.89 16.34
CA GLY A 60 -1.68 2.43 15.01
C GLY A 60 -2.38 3.46 14.13
N ASP A 61 -2.72 4.66 14.64
CA ASP A 61 -3.42 5.71 13.87
C ASP A 61 -2.49 6.87 13.51
N ALA A 62 -1.20 6.82 13.88
CA ALA A 62 -0.27 7.95 13.73
C ALA A 62 -0.14 8.43 12.28
N LEU A 63 -0.09 7.51 11.32
CA LEU A 63 -0.04 7.82 9.88
C LEU A 63 -1.42 8.16 9.30
N LEU A 64 -2.48 7.60 9.87
CA LEU A 64 -3.86 7.81 9.40
C LEU A 64 -4.41 9.19 9.79
N ARG A 65 -4.05 9.72 10.96
CA ARG A 65 -4.54 11.00 11.47
C ARG A 65 -4.24 12.19 10.54
N PRO A 66 -2.99 12.40 10.07
CA PRO A 66 -2.69 13.40 9.04
C PRO A 66 -3.54 13.25 7.79
N TYR A 67 -3.79 12.03 7.33
CA TYR A 67 -4.59 11.77 6.13
C TYR A 67 -6.07 12.13 6.32
N VAL A 68 -6.68 11.77 7.46
CA VAL A 68 -8.06 12.17 7.78
C VAL A 68 -8.17 13.69 7.91
N MET A 69 -7.17 14.34 8.53
CA MET A 69 -7.12 15.81 8.59
C MET A 69 -7.02 16.44 7.20
N ALA A 70 -6.19 15.90 6.32
CA ALA A 70 -6.06 16.34 4.95
C ALA A 70 -7.39 16.23 4.19
N ARG A 71 -8.11 15.12 4.30
CA ARG A 71 -9.43 14.99 3.68
C ARG A 71 -10.45 15.98 4.25
N ALA A 72 -10.40 16.27 5.55
CA ALA A 72 -11.22 17.32 6.17
C ALA A 72 -10.90 18.73 5.61
N ILE A 73 -9.62 19.08 5.45
CA ILE A 73 -9.19 20.32 4.77
C ILE A 73 -9.72 20.36 3.33
N ASP A 74 -9.74 19.19 2.67
CA ASP A 74 -10.24 19.10 1.30
C ASP A 74 -11.76 19.24 1.19
N GLY A 75 -12.49 19.26 2.30
CA GLY A 75 -13.95 19.28 2.33
C GLY A 75 -14.58 17.90 2.11
N ARG A 76 -13.79 16.84 2.12
CA ARG A 76 -14.24 15.44 1.97
C ARG A 76 -14.09 14.71 3.31
N HIS A 77 -14.76 15.23 4.35
CA HIS A 77 -14.66 14.72 5.72
C HIS A 77 -15.03 13.24 5.79
N VAL A 78 -14.34 12.49 6.65
CA VAL A 78 -14.51 11.04 6.77
C VAL A 78 -15.01 10.73 8.16
N GLU A 79 -16.23 10.19 8.28
CA GLU A 79 -16.84 9.94 9.57
C GLU A 79 -17.66 8.67 9.69
N GLY A 80 -18.09 8.39 10.93
CA GLY A 80 -18.94 7.25 11.25
C GLY A 80 -18.47 5.93 10.64
N PRO A 81 -19.33 5.23 9.88
CA PRO A 81 -18.99 3.96 9.24
C PRO A 81 -17.79 4.01 8.31
N ASP A 82 -17.55 5.09 7.58
CA ASP A 82 -16.44 5.19 6.61
C ASP A 82 -15.10 5.35 7.31
N LEU A 83 -15.06 6.13 8.40
CA LEU A 83 -13.86 6.19 9.22
C LEU A 83 -13.55 4.81 9.83
N ALA A 84 -14.57 4.05 10.23
CA ALA A 84 -14.37 2.70 10.73
C ALA A 84 -13.79 1.76 9.65
N ARG A 85 -14.27 1.84 8.40
CA ARG A 85 -13.72 1.07 7.26
C ARG A 85 -12.26 1.43 7.01
N LEU A 86 -11.98 2.73 6.89
CA LEU A 86 -10.64 3.23 6.64
C LEU A 86 -9.65 2.79 7.74
N ARG A 87 -10.08 2.80 9.00
CA ARG A 87 -9.30 2.26 10.13
C ARG A 87 -9.04 0.77 10.03
N GLN A 88 -10.04 -0.02 9.61
CA GLN A 88 -9.85 -1.46 9.41
C GLN A 88 -8.88 -1.73 8.26
N ALA A 89 -8.98 -0.99 7.17
CA ALA A 89 -8.06 -1.08 6.03
C ALA A 89 -6.63 -0.68 6.44
N HIS A 90 -6.48 0.42 7.19
CA HIS A 90 -5.17 0.82 7.72
C HIS A 90 -4.58 -0.23 8.68
N GLY A 91 -5.41 -0.80 9.55
CA GLY A 91 -4.99 -1.89 10.43
C GLY A 91 -4.52 -3.13 9.66
N THR A 92 -5.11 -3.43 8.50
CA THR A 92 -4.60 -4.47 7.60
C THR A 92 -3.22 -4.08 7.05
N VAL A 93 -3.05 -2.86 6.54
CA VAL A 93 -1.76 -2.39 6.03
C VAL A 93 -0.64 -2.53 7.07
N GLU A 94 -0.89 -2.09 8.30
CA GLU A 94 0.05 -2.22 9.41
C GLU A 94 0.31 -3.68 9.80
N ALA A 95 -0.73 -4.52 9.82
CA ALA A 95 -0.58 -5.95 10.11
C ALA A 95 0.26 -6.67 9.04
N THR A 96 0.06 -6.35 7.76
CA THR A 96 0.87 -6.86 6.65
C THR A 96 2.34 -6.46 6.83
N ARG A 97 2.63 -5.18 7.06
CA ARG A 97 4.01 -4.70 7.30
C ARG A 97 4.64 -5.33 8.53
N SER A 98 3.87 -5.54 9.60
CA SER A 98 4.36 -6.19 10.81
C SER A 98 4.73 -7.65 10.59
N LEU A 99 3.98 -8.38 9.77
CA LEU A 99 4.32 -9.76 9.40
C LEU A 99 5.52 -9.81 8.47
N LEU A 100 5.60 -8.88 7.52
CA LEU A 100 6.71 -8.72 6.58
C LEU A 100 7.79 -7.76 7.12
N SER A 101 8.22 -8.04 8.35
CA SER A 101 9.05 -7.15 9.16
C SER A 101 10.49 -6.96 8.69
N ILE A 102 11.03 -7.84 7.84
CA ILE A 102 12.32 -7.58 7.17
C ILE A 102 12.13 -6.50 6.10
N GLY A 103 10.98 -6.50 5.44
CA GLY A 103 10.53 -5.43 4.55
C GLY A 103 10.45 -5.86 3.08
N ARG A 104 10.48 -4.86 2.21
CA ARG A 104 10.26 -5.01 0.77
C ARG A 104 11.56 -5.36 0.07
N GLY A 105 11.53 -6.41 -0.74
CA GLY A 105 12.74 -6.94 -1.38
C GLY A 105 13.29 -6.11 -2.53
N ASN A 106 12.52 -5.15 -3.02
CA ASN A 106 12.90 -4.30 -4.15
C ASN A 106 12.83 -2.79 -3.84
N VAL A 107 12.78 -2.42 -2.56
CA VAL A 107 12.84 -1.02 -2.12
C VAL A 107 14.22 -0.70 -1.59
N ALA A 108 14.89 0.30 -2.18
CA ALA A 108 16.27 0.66 -1.89
C ALA A 108 16.54 0.84 -0.39
N GLN A 109 15.64 1.53 0.32
CA GLN A 109 15.75 1.81 1.74
C GLN A 109 15.72 0.54 2.59
N ASP A 110 14.86 -0.43 2.24
CA ASP A 110 14.73 -1.67 2.99
C ASP A 110 15.94 -2.58 2.71
N ILE A 111 16.41 -2.62 1.46
CA ILE A 111 17.62 -3.34 1.06
C ILE A 111 18.83 -2.79 1.83
N GLU A 112 19.01 -1.46 1.85
CA GLU A 112 20.10 -0.81 2.56
C GLU A 112 20.03 -1.06 4.07
N ARG A 113 18.86 -0.82 4.68
CA ARG A 113 18.63 -1.01 6.12
C ARG A 113 18.94 -2.44 6.58
N THR A 114 18.67 -3.42 5.72
CA THR A 114 18.81 -4.84 6.05
C THR A 114 20.10 -5.47 5.51
N GLY A 115 20.99 -4.70 4.89
CA GLY A 115 22.20 -5.24 4.26
C GLY A 115 21.92 -6.23 3.13
N GLY A 116 20.77 -6.13 2.47
CA GLY A 116 20.32 -7.03 1.40
C GLY A 116 19.38 -8.16 1.85
N GLU A 117 19.11 -8.34 3.14
CA GLU A 117 18.25 -9.43 3.61
C GLU A 117 16.80 -9.33 3.12
N SER A 118 16.26 -8.12 2.93
CA SER A 118 14.90 -7.98 2.37
C SER A 118 14.82 -8.54 0.94
N LEU A 119 15.85 -8.33 0.11
CA LEU A 119 15.92 -8.85 -1.24
C LEU A 119 16.06 -10.37 -1.23
N ARG A 120 17.00 -10.91 -0.44
CA ARG A 120 17.22 -12.37 -0.35
C ARG A 120 15.98 -13.08 0.17
N GLY A 121 15.33 -12.52 1.20
CA GLY A 121 14.07 -13.02 1.73
C GLY A 121 12.94 -13.01 0.70
N MET A 122 12.80 -11.93 -0.07
CA MET A 122 11.81 -11.86 -1.15
C MET A 122 12.08 -12.90 -2.26
N ILE A 123 13.33 -13.07 -2.69
CA ILE A 123 13.67 -14.10 -3.71
C ILE A 123 13.30 -15.50 -3.21
N ALA A 124 13.66 -15.82 -1.96
CA ALA A 124 13.32 -17.09 -1.33
C ALA A 124 11.79 -17.28 -1.20
N ALA A 125 11.07 -16.23 -0.80
CA ALA A 125 9.60 -16.25 -0.72
C ALA A 125 8.96 -16.61 -2.07
N LYS A 126 9.44 -16.02 -3.17
CA LYS A 126 8.94 -16.30 -4.51
C LYS A 126 9.24 -17.73 -4.95
N ALA A 127 10.44 -18.24 -4.72
CA ALA A 127 10.78 -19.63 -5.03
C ALA A 127 9.87 -20.65 -4.31
N VAL A 128 9.61 -20.42 -3.02
CA VAL A 128 8.67 -21.26 -2.25
C VAL A 128 7.24 -21.12 -2.77
N ALA A 129 6.78 -19.90 -3.06
CA ALA A 129 5.44 -19.66 -3.58
C ALA A 129 5.22 -20.34 -4.95
N GLU A 130 6.18 -20.24 -5.87
CA GLU A 130 6.14 -20.89 -7.19
C GLU A 130 6.00 -22.41 -7.07
N HIS A 131 6.75 -23.04 -6.16
CA HIS A 131 6.63 -24.47 -5.95
C HIS A 131 5.30 -24.85 -5.29
N LEU A 132 4.79 -24.08 -4.33
CA LEU A 132 3.45 -24.30 -3.77
C LEU A 132 2.37 -24.22 -4.85
N VAL A 133 2.45 -23.23 -5.74
CA VAL A 133 1.55 -23.12 -6.91
C VAL A 133 1.69 -24.33 -7.82
N GLY A 134 2.91 -24.77 -8.13
CA GLY A 134 3.16 -26.00 -8.90
C GLY A 134 2.59 -27.26 -8.23
N ALA A 135 2.48 -27.28 -6.90
CA ALA A 135 1.84 -28.32 -6.11
C ALA A 135 0.31 -28.17 -6.00
N GLY A 136 -0.30 -27.19 -6.68
CA GLY A 136 -1.74 -26.98 -6.74
C GLY A 136 -2.32 -26.06 -5.67
N TRP A 137 -1.49 -25.37 -4.89
CA TRP A 137 -1.99 -24.37 -3.94
C TRP A 137 -2.47 -23.09 -4.67
N PRO A 138 -3.53 -22.43 -4.19
CA PRO A 138 -3.97 -21.15 -4.75
C PRO A 138 -2.85 -20.10 -4.70
N GLN A 139 -2.65 -19.36 -5.80
CA GLN A 139 -1.56 -18.40 -5.96
C GLN A 139 -1.49 -17.39 -4.82
N VAL A 140 -2.60 -16.74 -4.47
CA VAL A 140 -2.63 -15.74 -3.40
C VAL A 140 -2.29 -16.33 -2.02
N ALA A 141 -2.72 -17.56 -1.73
CA ALA A 141 -2.36 -18.24 -0.49
C ALA A 141 -0.87 -18.63 -0.47
N ALA A 142 -0.34 -19.14 -1.58
CA ALA A 142 1.07 -19.51 -1.73
C ALA A 142 2.00 -18.29 -1.59
N SER A 143 1.71 -17.18 -2.28
CA SER A 143 2.46 -15.93 -2.18
C SER A 143 2.48 -15.38 -0.76
N ALA A 144 1.32 -15.32 -0.10
CA ALA A 144 1.24 -14.84 1.28
C ALA A 144 1.99 -15.76 2.27
N ALA A 145 1.92 -17.08 2.09
CA ALA A 145 2.61 -18.03 2.96
C ALA A 145 4.14 -17.95 2.82
N GLY A 146 4.65 -17.89 1.59
CA GLY A 146 6.08 -17.70 1.32
C GLY A 146 6.60 -16.40 1.93
N ALA A 147 5.84 -15.31 1.75
CA ALA A 147 6.19 -14.00 2.29
C ALA A 147 6.20 -13.97 3.82
N ILE A 148 5.20 -14.56 4.48
CA ILE A 148 5.17 -14.69 5.95
C ILE A 148 6.39 -15.48 6.44
N ALA A 149 6.69 -16.63 5.81
CA ALA A 149 7.82 -17.48 6.19
C ALA A 149 9.16 -16.75 6.01
N ALA A 150 9.28 -15.91 4.97
CA ALA A 150 10.44 -15.07 4.72
C ALA A 150 10.49 -13.77 5.51
N ARG A 151 9.35 -13.34 6.07
CA ARG A 151 9.14 -12.01 6.66
C ARG A 151 9.50 -10.86 5.69
N ALA A 152 9.48 -11.12 4.39
CA ALA A 152 9.83 -10.20 3.32
C ALA A 152 9.00 -10.51 2.06
N GLY A 153 8.83 -9.53 1.18
CA GLY A 153 8.09 -9.71 -0.07
C GLY A 153 8.23 -8.53 -1.02
N ASN A 154 7.60 -8.63 -2.18
CA ASN A 154 7.42 -7.56 -3.16
C ASN A 154 5.93 -7.12 -3.15
N CYS A 155 5.54 -6.22 -4.04
CA CYS A 155 4.20 -5.64 -4.11
C CYS A 155 3.08 -6.69 -4.21
N ASP A 156 3.27 -7.73 -5.02
CA ASP A 156 2.34 -8.85 -5.17
C ASP A 156 2.18 -9.68 -3.90
N GLU A 157 3.27 -10.00 -3.19
CA GLU A 157 3.18 -10.70 -1.90
C GLU A 157 2.55 -9.83 -0.81
N HIS A 158 2.87 -8.53 -0.77
CA HIS A 158 2.25 -7.57 0.15
C HIS A 158 0.74 -7.44 -0.13
N ALA A 159 0.33 -7.38 -1.40
CA ALA A 159 -1.08 -7.33 -1.81
C ALA A 159 -1.80 -8.64 -1.48
N ALA A 160 -1.21 -9.79 -1.78
CA ALA A 160 -1.77 -11.10 -1.44
C ALA A 160 -2.05 -11.22 0.06
N LEU A 161 -1.06 -10.87 0.88
CA LEU A 161 -1.22 -10.92 2.34
C LEU A 161 -2.25 -9.89 2.83
N ALA A 162 -2.24 -8.66 2.31
CA ALA A 162 -3.21 -7.63 2.69
C ALA A 162 -4.65 -8.07 2.38
N ALA A 163 -4.90 -8.62 1.19
CA ALA A 163 -6.19 -9.17 0.81
C ALA A 163 -6.66 -10.24 1.81
N LEU A 164 -5.85 -11.29 2.02
CA LEU A 164 -6.21 -12.40 2.90
C LEU A 164 -6.43 -11.97 4.36
N LEU A 165 -5.62 -11.04 4.87
CA LEU A 165 -5.82 -10.50 6.22
C LEU A 165 -7.10 -9.65 6.33
N HIS A 166 -7.57 -9.04 5.24
CA HIS A 166 -8.75 -8.18 5.25
C HIS A 166 -10.06 -8.91 4.93
N VAL A 167 -10.04 -10.03 4.19
CA VAL A 167 -11.26 -10.80 3.84
C VAL A 167 -12.24 -10.99 5.02
N PRO A 168 -11.79 -11.38 6.25
CA PRO A 168 -12.70 -11.58 7.38
C PRO A 168 -13.37 -10.30 7.90
N ARG A 169 -12.91 -9.12 7.45
CA ARG A 169 -13.38 -7.79 7.88
C ARG A 169 -14.33 -7.16 6.86
N LEU A 170 -14.53 -7.79 5.70
CA LEU A 170 -15.44 -7.29 4.68
C LEU A 170 -16.87 -7.22 5.20
N ARG A 171 -17.58 -6.17 4.78
CA ARG A 171 -19.03 -6.09 4.88
C ARG A 171 -19.67 -6.93 3.77
N THR A 172 -20.96 -7.25 3.93
CA THR A 172 -21.68 -8.11 3.00
C THR A 172 -21.74 -7.59 1.56
N GLN A 173 -21.70 -6.27 1.36
CA GLN A 173 -21.67 -5.64 0.02
C GLN A 173 -20.26 -5.26 -0.43
N GLU A 174 -19.24 -5.68 0.30
CA GLU A 174 -17.85 -5.40 -0.05
C GLU A 174 -17.16 -6.60 -0.67
N ALA A 175 -16.27 -6.32 -1.61
CA ALA A 175 -15.36 -7.28 -2.17
C ALA A 175 -13.93 -6.72 -2.16
N LEU A 176 -12.95 -7.60 -2.11
CA LEU A 176 -11.55 -7.25 -2.35
C LEU A 176 -11.17 -7.62 -3.77
N CYS A 177 -10.27 -6.87 -4.37
CA CYS A 177 -9.56 -7.31 -5.56
C CYS A 177 -8.08 -6.96 -5.49
N GLN A 178 -7.26 -7.71 -6.21
CA GLN A 178 -5.90 -7.28 -6.53
C GLN A 178 -5.95 -6.40 -7.78
N VAL A 179 -5.23 -5.29 -7.72
CA VAL A 179 -5.16 -4.32 -8.81
C VAL A 179 -3.72 -4.29 -9.32
N ILE A 180 -3.56 -4.49 -10.63
CA ILE A 180 -2.27 -4.61 -11.31
C ILE A 180 -2.14 -3.45 -12.29
N SER A 181 -1.20 -2.56 -12.04
CA SER A 181 -0.97 -1.41 -12.92
C SER A 181 -0.37 -1.84 -14.27
N HIS A 182 -0.80 -1.17 -15.35
CA HIS A 182 -0.26 -1.38 -16.71
C HIS A 182 1.00 -0.54 -16.99
N GLU A 183 1.20 0.55 -16.25
CA GLU A 183 2.30 1.49 -16.50
C GLU A 183 3.57 1.14 -15.71
N ILE A 184 3.36 0.60 -14.52
CA ILE A 184 4.41 0.14 -13.61
C ILE A 184 4.04 -1.27 -13.16
N PRO A 185 4.98 -2.24 -13.15
CA PRO A 185 4.73 -3.58 -12.64
C PRO A 185 4.55 -3.54 -11.11
N HIS A 186 3.36 -3.12 -10.68
CA HIS A 186 3.00 -2.88 -9.29
C HIS A 186 1.60 -3.44 -9.02
N VAL A 187 1.46 -4.09 -7.88
CA VAL A 187 0.22 -4.74 -7.44
C VAL A 187 -0.17 -4.23 -6.05
N TRP A 188 -1.46 -3.93 -5.86
CA TRP A 188 -2.01 -3.56 -4.55
C TRP A 188 -3.39 -4.18 -4.35
N THR A 189 -3.96 -4.01 -3.15
CA THR A 189 -5.30 -4.49 -2.83
C THR A 189 -6.28 -3.33 -2.70
N GLU A 190 -7.49 -3.48 -3.23
CA GLU A 190 -8.59 -2.54 -3.01
C GLU A 190 -9.80 -3.21 -2.35
N VAL A 191 -10.40 -2.53 -1.38
CA VAL A 191 -11.75 -2.82 -0.88
C VAL A 191 -12.73 -2.02 -1.71
N ARG A 192 -13.71 -2.70 -2.29
CA ARG A 192 -14.77 -2.08 -3.10
C ARG A 192 -16.14 -2.33 -2.52
N GLY A 193 -17.05 -1.40 -2.78
CA GLY A 193 -18.47 -1.55 -2.47
C GLY A 193 -19.34 -0.80 -3.47
N ASP A 194 -20.63 -0.66 -3.15
CA ASP A 194 -21.63 -0.11 -4.06
C ASP A 194 -21.52 1.41 -4.29
N GLY A 195 -20.71 2.12 -3.49
CA GLY A 195 -20.50 3.57 -3.60
C GLY A 195 -19.67 4.00 -4.81
N GLY A 196 -19.05 3.03 -5.50
CA GLY A 196 -18.19 3.29 -6.66
C GLY A 196 -16.78 3.75 -6.28
N PRO A 197 -15.95 4.12 -7.28
CA PRO A 197 -14.51 4.32 -7.10
C PRO A 197 -14.12 5.41 -6.09
N GLU A 198 -15.01 6.37 -5.81
CA GLU A 198 -14.74 7.44 -4.83
C GLU A 198 -14.72 6.92 -3.38
N ASP A 199 -15.40 5.81 -3.12
CA ASP A 199 -15.56 5.18 -1.80
C ASP A 199 -14.73 3.90 -1.63
N ASP A 200 -14.03 3.50 -2.68
CA ASP A 200 -13.07 2.38 -2.68
C ASP A 200 -11.86 2.74 -1.80
N LEU A 201 -11.35 1.75 -1.07
CA LEU A 201 -10.19 1.89 -0.20
C LEU A 201 -9.01 1.14 -0.77
N VAL A 202 -7.87 1.81 -0.86
CA VAL A 202 -6.58 1.26 -1.26
C VAL A 202 -5.81 0.80 -0.03
N MET A 203 -5.44 -0.47 -0.02
CA MET A 203 -4.54 -1.09 0.94
C MET A 203 -3.25 -1.47 0.22
N ASP A 204 -2.33 -0.50 0.15
CA ASP A 204 -1.01 -0.71 -0.40
C ASP A 204 0.03 -0.78 0.72
N ALA A 205 0.29 -2.01 1.18
CA ALA A 205 1.27 -2.25 2.24
C ALA A 205 2.72 -2.18 1.76
N TRP A 206 2.96 -2.05 0.45
CA TRP A 206 4.28 -1.91 -0.14
C TRP A 206 4.69 -0.43 -0.22
N LEU A 207 3.75 0.49 -0.46
CA LEU A 207 3.98 1.93 -0.34
C LEU A 207 4.12 2.38 1.13
N GLU A 208 4.58 3.62 1.34
CA GLU A 208 4.69 4.29 2.64
C GLU A 208 3.42 5.07 2.99
N GLY A 209 2.92 4.95 4.22
CA GLY A 209 1.76 5.71 4.69
C GLY A 209 0.53 4.85 4.98
N PRO A 210 -0.64 5.47 5.22
CA PRO A 210 -1.84 4.75 5.63
C PRO A 210 -2.55 4.10 4.45
N ALA A 211 -3.59 3.31 4.74
CA ALA A 211 -4.63 3.05 3.74
C ALA A 211 -5.30 4.38 3.37
N VAL A 212 -5.76 4.50 2.12
CA VAL A 212 -6.34 5.73 1.58
C VAL A 212 -7.60 5.40 0.77
N PHE A 213 -8.45 6.39 0.55
CA PHE A 213 -9.48 6.29 -0.50
C PHE A 213 -8.82 6.35 -1.88
N ALA A 214 -9.34 5.59 -2.84
CA ALA A 214 -8.77 5.47 -4.18
C ALA A 214 -8.50 6.83 -4.88
N PRO A 215 -9.38 7.86 -4.82
CA PRO A 215 -9.09 9.16 -5.45
C PRO A 215 -7.86 9.90 -4.89
N ASP A 216 -7.34 9.46 -3.74
CA ASP A 216 -6.17 10.04 -3.10
C ASP A 216 -4.93 9.12 -3.20
N GLY A 217 -5.05 7.94 -3.80
CA GLY A 217 -3.99 6.95 -3.94
C GLY A 217 -2.97 7.31 -5.02
N GLN A 218 -1.71 7.00 -4.76
CA GLN A 218 -0.57 7.34 -5.64
C GLN A 218 -0.66 6.70 -7.04
N TRP A 219 -1.34 5.55 -7.18
CA TRP A 219 -1.45 4.78 -8.43
C TRP A 219 -2.90 4.49 -8.83
N SER A 220 -3.87 5.06 -8.13
CA SER A 220 -5.28 4.71 -8.32
C SER A 220 -5.90 5.35 -9.58
N ASP A 221 -5.24 6.34 -10.18
CA ASP A 221 -5.61 6.93 -11.46
C ASP A 221 -4.91 6.27 -12.66
N THR A 222 -4.01 5.33 -12.42
CA THR A 222 -3.27 4.59 -13.45
C THR A 222 -4.15 3.50 -14.07
N PRO A 223 -4.09 3.28 -15.40
CA PRO A 223 -4.72 2.13 -16.04
C PRO A 223 -4.28 0.81 -15.38
N ALA A 224 -5.24 -0.04 -15.02
CA ALA A 224 -4.96 -1.25 -14.28
C ALA A 224 -5.93 -2.39 -14.61
N THR A 225 -5.44 -3.62 -14.48
CA THR A 225 -6.26 -4.84 -14.47
C THR A 225 -6.69 -5.13 -13.05
N LYS A 226 -7.91 -5.65 -12.90
CA LYS A 226 -8.45 -6.11 -11.62
C LYS A 226 -8.52 -7.62 -11.68
N GLU A 227 -7.77 -8.28 -10.82
CA GLU A 227 -7.70 -9.73 -10.73
C GLU A 227 -8.27 -10.18 -9.38
N GLU A 228 -8.84 -11.39 -9.39
CA GLU A 228 -9.37 -12.14 -8.23
C GLU A 228 -10.27 -11.35 -7.26
N TYR A 229 -11.54 -11.72 -7.20
CA TYR A 229 -12.46 -11.13 -6.23
C TYR A 229 -12.60 -12.01 -4.99
N PHE A 230 -12.32 -11.44 -3.82
CA PHE A 230 -12.56 -12.08 -2.54
C PHE A 230 -13.80 -11.50 -1.90
N VAL A 231 -14.64 -12.35 -1.32
CA VAL A 231 -15.88 -11.97 -0.65
C VAL A 231 -15.85 -12.43 0.80
N GLN A 232 -16.71 -11.83 1.62
CA GLN A 232 -16.85 -12.21 3.02
C GLN A 232 -17.17 -13.71 3.14
N GLY A 233 -16.39 -14.43 3.96
CA GLY A 233 -16.57 -15.88 4.16
C GLY A 233 -15.99 -16.76 3.06
N GLY A 234 -15.25 -16.20 2.09
CA GLY A 234 -14.51 -16.96 1.10
C GLY A 234 -13.46 -17.90 1.70
N PRO A 235 -13.10 -19.00 1.00
CA PRO A 235 -12.19 -20.03 1.51
C PRO A 235 -10.73 -19.58 1.57
N GLU A 236 -10.36 -18.46 0.94
CA GLU A 236 -8.96 -18.12 0.64
C GLU A 236 -8.15 -17.87 1.91
N LYS A 237 -8.74 -17.20 2.90
CA LYS A 237 -8.10 -17.02 4.21
C LYS A 237 -7.96 -18.34 4.97
N ALA A 238 -8.96 -19.21 4.88
CA ALA A 238 -8.90 -20.53 5.51
C ALA A 238 -7.81 -21.41 4.87
N CYS A 239 -7.58 -21.28 3.55
CA CYS A 239 -6.48 -21.95 2.86
C CYS A 239 -5.12 -21.51 3.41
N LEU A 240 -4.89 -20.19 3.56
CA LEU A 240 -3.65 -19.69 4.17
C LEU A 240 -3.50 -20.17 5.62
N ASP A 241 -4.56 -20.10 6.42
CA ASP A 241 -4.51 -20.54 7.82
C ASP A 241 -4.20 -22.04 7.94
N GLY A 242 -4.82 -22.87 7.10
CA GLY A 242 -4.52 -24.28 7.00
C GLY A 242 -3.07 -24.53 6.62
N LEU A 243 -2.56 -23.84 5.60
CA LEU A 243 -1.17 -23.98 5.15
C LEU A 243 -0.18 -23.61 6.27
N LEU A 244 -0.39 -22.48 6.95
CA LEU A 244 0.49 -22.04 8.04
C LEU A 244 0.40 -22.94 9.27
N ALA A 245 -0.79 -23.41 9.63
CA ALA A 245 -0.99 -24.26 10.81
C ALA A 245 -0.32 -25.64 10.66
N HIS A 246 -0.36 -26.22 9.47
CA HIS A 246 0.18 -27.58 9.23
C HIS A 246 1.62 -27.57 8.76
N SER A 247 2.04 -26.54 8.02
CA SER A 247 3.33 -26.50 7.33
C SER A 247 4.21 -25.31 7.71
N GLY A 248 3.81 -24.45 8.65
CA GLY A 248 4.54 -23.20 8.95
C GLY A 248 6.03 -23.40 9.29
N ALA A 249 6.37 -24.40 10.10
CA ALA A 249 7.77 -24.71 10.43
C ALA A 249 8.56 -25.22 9.22
N ALA A 250 7.93 -26.07 8.39
CA ALA A 250 8.55 -26.58 7.17
C ALA A 250 8.74 -25.47 6.12
N LEU A 251 7.75 -24.59 5.96
CA LEU A 251 7.84 -23.41 5.10
C LEU A 251 8.98 -22.49 5.53
N HIS A 252 9.10 -22.23 6.84
CA HIS A 252 10.21 -21.41 7.34
C HIS A 252 11.57 -22.06 7.05
N ALA A 253 11.75 -23.34 7.35
CA ALA A 253 12.98 -24.06 7.06
C ALA A 253 13.33 -24.06 5.56
N TRP A 254 12.32 -24.21 4.69
CA TRP A 254 12.52 -24.17 3.25
C TRP A 254 12.86 -22.77 2.74
N VAL A 255 12.21 -21.73 3.26
CA VAL A 255 12.61 -20.34 2.95
C VAL A 255 14.05 -20.07 3.38
N GLU A 256 14.48 -20.54 4.55
CA GLU A 256 15.88 -20.40 4.98
C GLU A 256 16.83 -21.14 4.03
N TYR A 257 16.44 -22.33 3.56
CA TYR A 257 17.19 -23.06 2.54
C TYR A 257 17.30 -22.25 1.24
N GLU A 258 16.19 -21.79 0.66
CA GLU A 258 16.20 -20.97 -0.57
C GLU A 258 17.01 -19.67 -0.38
N ARG A 259 16.86 -19.01 0.77
CA ARG A 259 17.62 -17.79 1.10
C ARG A 259 19.13 -18.07 1.14
N SER A 260 19.55 -19.22 1.68
CA SER A 260 20.96 -19.63 1.71
C SER A 260 21.55 -19.82 0.31
N GLN A 261 20.72 -20.12 -0.69
CA GLN A 261 21.12 -20.24 -2.09
C GLN A 261 21.29 -18.88 -2.78
N VAL A 262 20.77 -17.79 -2.20
CA VAL A 262 20.96 -16.43 -2.71
C VAL A 262 22.26 -15.85 -2.14
N PRO A 263 23.30 -15.57 -2.96
CA PRO A 263 24.58 -15.06 -2.46
C PRO A 263 24.43 -13.76 -1.67
N GLU A 264 25.23 -13.61 -0.62
CA GLU A 264 25.37 -12.32 0.07
C GLU A 264 25.89 -11.26 -0.90
N GLY A 265 25.39 -10.03 -0.77
CA GLY A 265 25.72 -8.95 -1.70
C GLY A 265 25.08 -9.08 -3.09
N SER A 266 24.15 -10.03 -3.28
CA SER A 266 23.34 -10.08 -4.50
C SER A 266 22.70 -8.73 -4.78
N LEU A 267 22.92 -8.21 -5.98
CA LEU A 267 22.29 -7.00 -6.45
C LEU A 267 21.04 -7.36 -7.26
N PRO A 268 19.94 -6.63 -7.06
CA PRO A 268 18.75 -6.78 -7.87
C PRO A 268 19.03 -6.33 -9.32
N PRO A 269 18.29 -6.84 -10.32
CA PRO A 269 18.46 -6.44 -11.71
C PRO A 269 18.34 -4.91 -11.90
N PRO A 270 19.04 -4.32 -12.89
CA PRO A 270 18.86 -2.91 -13.22
C PRO A 270 17.40 -2.57 -13.49
N GLY A 271 16.90 -1.49 -12.88
CA GLY A 271 15.50 -1.08 -13.01
C GLY A 271 14.50 -1.84 -12.14
N TYR A 272 14.96 -2.79 -11.30
CA TYR A 272 14.10 -3.53 -10.38
C TYR A 272 13.97 -2.87 -9.00
N VAL A 273 14.87 -1.95 -8.65
CA VAL A 273 14.87 -1.26 -7.35
C VAL A 273 14.15 0.07 -7.44
N TYR A 274 13.22 0.27 -6.52
CA TYR A 274 12.47 1.51 -6.37
C TYR A 274 12.88 2.25 -5.11
N PRO A 275 12.86 3.59 -5.11
CA PRO A 275 12.86 4.32 -3.85
C PRO A 275 11.54 4.05 -3.11
N ALA A 276 11.53 4.23 -1.78
CA ALA A 276 10.30 4.22 -1.01
C ALA A 276 9.35 5.31 -1.55
N MET A 277 8.15 4.88 -1.92
CA MET A 277 7.12 5.72 -2.53
C MET A 277 5.93 5.84 -1.58
N PRO A 278 5.28 7.01 -1.51
CA PRO A 278 4.14 7.22 -0.62
C PRO A 278 2.84 6.68 -1.22
N ALA A 279 1.94 6.22 -0.35
CA ALA A 279 0.59 5.76 -0.68
C ALA A 279 -0.32 6.91 -1.13
N VAL A 280 -0.12 8.10 -0.56
CA VAL A 280 -0.87 9.31 -0.90
C VAL A 280 -0.35 9.94 -2.17
N SER A 281 -1.21 10.29 -3.12
CA SER A 281 -0.87 10.92 -4.40
C SER A 281 -0.32 12.34 -4.26
N ARG A 282 0.54 12.73 -5.21
CA ARG A 282 1.12 14.08 -5.25
C ARG A 282 0.08 15.13 -5.61
N ALA A 283 -0.93 14.75 -6.39
CA ALA A 283 -2.05 15.61 -6.71
C ALA A 283 -2.86 15.96 -5.46
N PHE A 284 -3.14 14.98 -4.60
CA PHE A 284 -3.85 15.22 -3.34
C PHE A 284 -3.03 16.10 -2.39
N GLU A 285 -1.76 15.77 -2.15
CA GLU A 285 -0.87 16.58 -1.29
C GLU A 285 -0.84 18.07 -1.72
N ARG A 286 -0.62 18.34 -3.02
CA ARG A 286 -0.58 19.72 -3.53
C ARG A 286 -1.91 20.45 -3.39
N ARG A 287 -3.04 19.73 -3.48
CA ARG A 287 -4.36 20.30 -3.25
C ARG A 287 -4.52 20.75 -1.79
N ILE A 288 -4.03 19.96 -0.85
CA ILE A 288 -4.04 20.31 0.59
C ILE A 288 -3.11 21.50 0.87
N GLN A 289 -1.88 21.46 0.37
CA GLN A 289 -0.91 22.55 0.56
C GLN A 289 -1.44 23.88 0.03
N ARG A 290 -2.08 23.90 -1.16
CA ARG A 290 -2.73 25.11 -1.69
C ARG A 290 -3.86 25.62 -0.81
N LYS A 291 -4.69 24.73 -0.27
CA LYS A 291 -5.79 25.11 0.64
C LYS A 291 -5.28 25.67 1.97
N LEU A 292 -4.19 25.11 2.50
CA LEU A 292 -3.55 25.58 3.72
C LEU A 292 -2.80 26.91 3.51
N SER A 293 -2.24 27.16 2.33
CA SER A 293 -1.57 28.44 2.02
C SER A 293 -2.51 29.56 1.57
N GLY A 294 -3.76 29.23 1.21
CA GLY A 294 -4.71 30.20 0.67
C GLY A 294 -4.57 30.50 -0.81
N ALA A 295 -3.71 29.76 -1.51
CA ALA A 295 -3.58 29.87 -2.94
C ALA A 295 -4.94 29.67 -3.63
N GLY A 296 -5.30 30.62 -4.49
CA GLY A 296 -6.56 30.60 -5.26
C GLY A 296 -7.83 30.80 -4.43
N GLU A 297 -7.76 31.33 -3.19
CA GLU A 297 -8.97 31.71 -2.44
C GLU A 297 -9.64 32.96 -2.99
N ALA A 298 -8.87 33.99 -3.34
CA ALA A 298 -9.39 35.19 -3.97
C ALA A 298 -10.07 34.88 -5.32
N GLU A 299 -9.46 34.02 -6.13
CA GLU A 299 -10.02 33.56 -7.41
C GLU A 299 -11.34 32.81 -7.20
N ARG A 300 -11.38 31.85 -6.27
CA ARG A 300 -12.61 31.10 -5.96
C ARG A 300 -13.72 31.99 -5.43
N ALA A 301 -13.38 32.95 -4.58
CA ALA A 301 -14.36 33.87 -4.02
C ALA A 301 -14.87 34.86 -5.08
N ALA A 302 -14.01 35.32 -5.98
CA ALA A 302 -14.41 36.10 -7.15
C ALA A 302 -15.35 35.29 -8.07
N SER A 303 -15.03 34.02 -8.35
CA SER A 303 -15.92 33.13 -9.11
C SER A 303 -17.26 32.86 -8.42
N ALA A 304 -17.31 32.96 -7.09
CA ALA A 304 -18.53 32.87 -6.28
C ALA A 304 -19.29 34.20 -6.14
N GLY A 305 -18.87 35.26 -6.85
CA GLY A 305 -19.51 36.57 -6.84
C GLY A 305 -19.22 37.43 -5.60
N VAL A 306 -18.18 37.09 -4.82
CA VAL A 306 -17.77 37.92 -3.68
C VAL A 306 -17.12 39.21 -4.21
N PRO A 307 -17.61 40.40 -3.83
CA PRO A 307 -17.04 41.67 -4.26
C PRO A 307 -15.56 41.77 -3.90
N ARG A 308 -14.76 42.37 -4.79
CA ARG A 308 -13.31 42.51 -4.59
C ARG A 308 -12.99 43.27 -3.30
N GLU A 309 -13.77 44.30 -2.94
CA GLU A 309 -13.55 45.04 -1.68
C GLU A 309 -13.76 44.16 -0.44
N ALA A 310 -14.65 43.16 -0.51
CA ALA A 310 -14.85 42.19 0.58
C ALA A 310 -13.70 41.16 0.66
N LEU A 311 -12.99 40.93 -0.44
CA LEU A 311 -11.77 40.12 -0.53
C LEU A 311 -10.51 40.90 -0.15
N GLU A 312 -10.59 42.22 -0.04
CA GLU A 312 -9.51 43.08 0.44
C GLU A 312 -9.51 43.22 1.98
N ALA A 313 -10.41 42.51 2.68
CA ALA A 313 -10.32 42.34 4.13
C ALA A 313 -8.87 42.01 4.51
N LEU A 314 -8.27 42.86 5.35
CA LEU A 314 -6.84 42.89 5.68
C LEU A 314 -6.24 41.47 5.68
N PRO A 315 -5.14 41.18 4.97
CA PRO A 315 -4.56 39.84 4.89
C PRO A 315 -4.46 39.11 6.24
N ALA A 316 -4.17 39.83 7.32
CA ALA A 316 -4.18 39.33 8.70
C ALA A 316 -5.54 38.71 9.15
N MET A 317 -6.67 39.30 8.75
CA MET A 317 -8.00 38.74 9.03
C MET A 317 -8.27 37.47 8.22
N GLN A 318 -7.76 37.38 7.00
CA GLN A 318 -7.91 36.18 6.17
C GLN A 318 -7.13 35.01 6.77
N ASP A 319 -5.90 35.26 7.21
CA ASP A 319 -5.07 34.28 7.90
C ASP A 319 -5.68 33.87 9.24
N ALA A 320 -6.21 34.80 10.02
CA ALA A 320 -6.90 34.50 11.27
C ALA A 320 -8.16 33.64 11.04
N ARG A 321 -8.97 33.95 10.02
CA ARG A 321 -10.14 33.15 9.63
C ARG A 321 -9.75 31.74 9.19
N ARG A 322 -8.69 31.62 8.39
CA ARG A 322 -8.14 30.34 7.94
C ARG A 322 -7.65 29.49 9.11
N ALA A 323 -6.86 30.09 10.00
CA ALA A 323 -6.35 29.44 11.19
C ALA A 323 -7.49 28.96 12.09
N LEU A 324 -8.51 29.79 12.31
CA LEU A 324 -9.69 29.41 13.07
C LEU A 324 -10.44 28.24 12.41
N ARG A 325 -10.71 28.33 11.09
CA ARG A 325 -11.41 27.28 10.33
C ARG A 325 -10.70 25.93 10.44
N TYR A 326 -9.40 25.89 10.13
CA TYR A 326 -8.65 24.65 10.18
C TYR A 326 -8.37 24.18 11.61
N GLY A 327 -8.28 25.10 12.57
CA GLY A 327 -8.21 24.77 14.00
C GLY A 327 -9.46 24.06 14.50
N VAL A 328 -10.65 24.57 14.16
CA VAL A 328 -11.93 23.93 14.50
C VAL A 328 -12.05 22.55 13.86
N LEU A 329 -11.68 22.41 12.58
CA LEU A 329 -11.65 21.12 11.89
C LEU A 329 -10.69 20.14 12.55
N ALA A 330 -9.48 20.58 12.91
CA ALA A 330 -8.49 19.75 13.57
C ALA A 330 -8.94 19.28 14.95
N VAL A 331 -9.65 20.12 15.73
CA VAL A 331 -10.28 19.70 16.99
C VAL A 331 -11.33 18.61 16.75
N GLY A 332 -12.16 18.75 15.71
CA GLY A 332 -13.12 17.73 15.32
C GLY A 332 -12.45 16.40 15.00
N VAL A 333 -11.46 16.42 14.10
CA VAL A 333 -10.68 15.24 13.70
C VAL A 333 -9.97 14.60 14.89
N ALA A 334 -9.32 15.39 15.75
CA ALA A 334 -8.64 14.89 16.94
C ALA A 334 -9.58 14.06 17.84
N ARG A 335 -10.77 14.60 18.13
CA ARG A 335 -11.76 13.94 18.99
C ARG A 335 -12.38 12.71 18.35
N GLN A 336 -12.55 12.74 17.04
CA GLN A 336 -13.07 11.61 16.29
C GLN A 336 -12.05 10.47 16.19
N MET A 337 -10.78 10.84 16.05
CA MET A 337 -9.66 9.90 15.97
C MET A 337 -9.21 9.39 17.35
N THR A 338 -9.57 10.06 18.44
CA THR A 338 -9.23 9.63 19.80
C THR A 338 -10.47 9.57 20.68
N ALA A 339 -10.97 8.36 20.92
CA ALA A 339 -12.13 8.16 21.79
C ALA A 339 -11.88 8.74 23.19
N GLY A 340 -12.87 9.49 23.70
CA GLY A 340 -12.80 10.11 25.03
C GLY A 340 -11.94 11.37 25.13
N LEU A 341 -11.36 11.87 24.03
CA LEU A 341 -10.53 13.06 24.05
C LEU A 341 -11.36 14.32 24.35
N GLY A 342 -11.03 15.01 25.44
CA GLY A 342 -11.67 16.27 25.82
C GLY A 342 -11.27 17.41 24.89
N VAL A 343 -12.10 18.48 24.82
CA VAL A 343 -11.85 19.62 23.93
C VAL A 343 -10.48 20.27 24.17
N ARG A 344 -10.07 20.47 25.44
CA ARG A 344 -8.76 21.05 25.77
C ARG A 344 -7.59 20.21 25.27
N GLN A 345 -7.69 18.88 25.36
CA GLN A 345 -6.67 17.97 24.86
C GLN A 345 -6.64 17.96 23.33
N ALA A 346 -7.82 17.97 22.69
CA ALA A 346 -7.92 18.06 21.23
C ALA A 346 -7.31 19.35 20.67
N VAL A 347 -7.49 20.49 21.35
CA VAL A 347 -6.85 21.77 20.97
C VAL A 347 -5.31 21.64 21.00
N ALA A 348 -4.74 20.93 21.97
CA ALA A 348 -3.31 20.72 22.05
C ALA A 348 -2.75 19.88 20.87
N GLU A 349 -3.57 19.06 20.22
CA GLU A 349 -3.17 18.22 19.08
C GLU A 349 -3.23 18.98 17.74
N VAL A 350 -3.88 20.15 17.68
CA VAL A 350 -4.11 20.92 16.44
C VAL A 350 -2.81 21.21 15.68
N PRO A 351 -1.72 21.72 16.31
CA PRO A 351 -0.50 22.02 15.56
C PRO A 351 0.10 20.78 14.89
N ALA A 352 0.09 19.63 15.59
CA ALA A 352 0.64 18.38 15.07
C ALA A 352 -0.20 17.82 13.92
N LEU A 353 -1.53 17.88 14.00
CA LEU A 353 -2.43 17.44 12.93
C LEU A 353 -2.28 18.29 11.67
N LEU A 354 -2.26 19.62 11.82
CA LEU A 354 -2.10 20.53 10.69
C LEU A 354 -0.72 20.40 10.04
N TYR A 355 0.33 20.28 10.86
CA TYR A 355 1.68 20.02 10.36
C TYR A 355 1.76 18.67 9.62
N GLY A 356 1.13 17.63 10.18
CA GLY A 356 1.02 16.32 9.54
C GLY A 356 0.36 16.41 8.16
N ALA A 357 -0.79 17.05 8.07
CA ALA A 357 -1.52 17.22 6.81
C ALA A 357 -0.77 18.11 5.80
N ALA A 358 0.00 19.09 6.24
CA ALA A 358 0.75 19.99 5.37
C ALA A 358 2.04 19.36 4.83
N CYS A 359 2.77 18.68 5.70
CA CYS A 359 4.18 18.35 5.48
C CYS A 359 4.47 16.85 5.50
N ARG A 360 3.60 16.02 6.08
CA ARG A 360 3.88 14.60 6.34
C ARG A 360 3.05 13.61 5.53
N LEU A 361 2.10 14.05 4.70
CA LEU A 361 1.25 13.13 3.92
C LEU A 361 2.04 12.15 3.05
N ARG A 362 3.21 12.58 2.55
CA ARG A 362 4.11 11.78 1.72
C ARG A 362 5.49 11.57 2.35
N GLN A 363 5.65 11.89 3.64
CA GLN A 363 6.94 11.68 4.31
C GLN A 363 7.23 10.19 4.46
N ARG A 364 8.47 9.81 4.15
CA ARG A 364 8.99 8.46 4.35
C ARG A 364 9.24 8.26 5.84
N THR A 365 8.80 7.13 6.40
CA THR A 365 9.28 6.73 7.73
C THR A 365 10.76 6.39 7.59
N SER A 366 11.60 7.14 8.30
CA SER A 366 13.07 6.98 8.34
C SER A 366 13.49 5.68 9.01
#